data_AF-A0A1V5TAG6-F1
#
_entry.id   AF-A0A1V5TAG6-F1
#
_cell.length_a   1.000
_cell.length_b   1.000
_cell.length_c   1.000
_cell.angle_alpha   90.00
_cell.angle_beta   90.00
_cell.angle_gamma   90.00
#
_symmetry.space_group_name_H-M   'P 1'
#
loop_
_entity.id
_entity.type
_entity.pdbx_description
1 polymer ?
#
loop_
_entity_poly.entity_id
_entity_poly.type
_entity_poly.pdbx_seq_one_letter_code
_entity_poly.pdbx_strand_id
1 'polypeptide(L)'
;MLLSFSVRIIISPLINPFDFIDNLFYGKLRLLIIDVKKLNTGLIVSFIITVTLVPIVEETFWRKQVLGMLLKKTSPFVAIIISSVLFAFAHLKFTEFGFLFIWGLLFGFIFYKTKSIVYSMILHFAAICSGFLTEFKIQNLDYIVILIQITIFLICILIMIFTIKWIIRESSTKYRE
;
A
#
# COMPACT_ATOMS: atom_id res chain seq x y z
N MET A 1 3.26 -13.67 4.41
CA MET A 1 2.50 -13.85 5.67
C MET A 1 2.77 -12.71 6.65
N LEU A 2 4.01 -12.44 7.10
CA LEU A 2 4.27 -11.37 8.07
C LEU A 2 4.18 -9.95 7.48
N LEU A 3 4.78 -9.72 6.31
CA LEU A 3 4.74 -8.42 5.62
C LEU A 3 3.30 -7.94 5.32
N SER A 4 2.42 -8.85 4.93
CA SER A 4 1.00 -8.57 4.67
C SER A 4 0.18 -8.24 5.92
N PHE A 5 0.54 -8.83 7.06
CA PHE A 5 -0.08 -8.55 8.34
C PHE A 5 0.34 -7.19 8.90
N SER A 6 1.64 -6.96 8.87
CA SER A 6 2.33 -5.70 9.17
C SER A 6 1.71 -4.51 8.43
N VAL A 7 1.49 -4.68 7.13
CA VAL A 7 0.82 -3.68 6.29
C VAL A 7 -0.64 -3.52 6.75
N ARG A 8 -1.40 -4.60 7.00
CA ARG A 8 -2.81 -4.48 7.43
C ARG A 8 -3.05 -3.94 8.85
N ILE A 9 -2.11 -4.01 9.79
CA ILE A 9 -2.24 -3.35 11.11
C ILE A 9 -2.20 -1.83 10.98
N ILE A 10 -1.39 -1.28 10.07
CA ILE A 10 -1.44 0.16 9.73
C ILE A 10 -2.77 0.46 9.06
N ILE A 11 -3.20 -0.42 8.17
CA ILE A 11 -4.32 -0.15 7.27
C ILE A 11 -5.66 -0.27 7.98
N SER A 12 -5.81 -1.21 8.92
CA SER A 12 -7.06 -1.46 9.64
C SER A 12 -7.66 -0.19 10.27
N PRO A 13 -6.90 0.62 11.05
CA PRO A 13 -7.40 1.90 11.55
C PRO A 13 -7.63 2.94 10.45
N LEU A 14 -6.99 2.81 9.27
CA LEU A 14 -7.21 3.70 8.13
C LEU A 14 -8.42 3.31 7.27
N ILE A 15 -8.83 2.04 7.27
CA ILE A 15 -10.00 1.53 6.56
C ILE A 15 -11.26 1.62 7.43
N ASN A 16 -11.16 1.22 8.70
CA ASN A 16 -12.30 1.25 9.61
C ASN A 16 -11.85 1.62 11.04
N PRO A 17 -11.64 2.92 11.30
CA PRO A 17 -11.10 3.40 12.58
C PRO A 17 -12.01 3.04 13.76
N PHE A 18 -13.32 3.08 13.59
CA PHE A 18 -14.29 2.78 14.64
C PHE A 18 -14.28 1.30 15.00
N ASP A 19 -14.34 0.40 14.00
CA ASP A 19 -14.18 -1.04 14.24
C ASP A 19 -12.82 -1.33 14.92
N PHE A 20 -11.75 -0.69 14.48
CA PHE A 20 -10.42 -0.90 15.07
C PHE A 20 -10.40 -0.50 16.56
N ILE A 21 -10.95 0.66 16.89
CA ILE A 21 -11.04 1.19 18.25
C ILE A 21 -11.91 0.28 19.13
N ASP A 22 -13.11 -0.11 18.67
CA ASP A 22 -13.99 -0.99 19.43
C ASP A 22 -13.30 -2.32 19.73
N ASN A 23 -12.67 -2.92 18.72
CA ASN A 23 -11.91 -4.16 18.91
C ASN A 23 -10.72 -4.00 19.88
N LEU A 24 -10.07 -2.83 19.90
CA LEU A 24 -9.00 -2.52 20.84
C LEU A 24 -9.51 -2.45 22.30
N PHE A 25 -10.67 -1.79 22.52
CA PHE A 25 -11.22 -1.58 23.85
C PHE A 25 -11.95 -2.79 24.43
N TYR A 26 -12.56 -3.65 23.60
CA TYR A 26 -13.25 -4.84 24.08
C TYR A 26 -12.33 -6.03 24.39
N GLY A 27 -11.00 -5.87 24.35
CA GLY A 27 -10.03 -6.96 24.52
C GLY A 27 -10.11 -8.04 23.43
N LYS A 28 -11.04 -7.88 22.48
CA LYS A 28 -11.10 -8.61 21.23
C LYS A 28 -10.15 -7.93 20.26
N LEU A 29 -8.86 -7.97 20.57
CA LEU A 29 -7.87 -7.66 19.55
C LEU A 29 -8.13 -8.67 18.44
N ARG A 30 -8.83 -8.22 17.40
CA ARG A 30 -9.25 -8.98 16.22
C ARG A 30 -7.99 -9.23 15.39
N LEU A 31 -6.96 -9.81 16.00
CA LEU A 31 -5.66 -10.06 15.41
C LEU A 31 -5.76 -11.35 14.64
N LEU A 32 -6.04 -11.11 13.38
CA LEU A 32 -6.22 -12.02 12.29
C LEU A 32 -4.97 -12.88 12.10
N ILE A 33 -5.00 -14.15 12.47
CA ILE A 33 -4.02 -15.07 11.89
C ILE A 33 -4.35 -15.19 10.41
N ILE A 34 -3.35 -14.90 9.58
CA ILE A 34 -3.40 -15.11 8.14
C ILE A 34 -3.43 -16.62 7.90
N ASP A 35 -4.54 -17.10 7.35
CA ASP A 35 -4.51 -18.35 6.63
C ASP A 35 -4.07 -18.08 5.19
N VAL A 36 -3.15 -18.90 4.68
CA VAL A 36 -2.75 -18.82 3.28
C VAL A 36 -3.90 -19.43 2.49
N LYS A 37 -4.52 -18.62 1.63
CA LYS A 37 -5.58 -19.10 0.75
C LYS A 37 -5.12 -20.38 0.05
N LYS A 38 -5.91 -21.45 0.15
CA LYS A 38 -5.59 -22.71 -0.52
C LYS A 38 -5.49 -22.45 -2.02
N LEU A 39 -4.33 -22.78 -2.60
CA LEU A 39 -4.07 -22.54 -4.01
C LEU A 39 -5.08 -23.32 -4.85
N ASN A 40 -5.76 -22.61 -5.74
CA ASN A 40 -6.61 -23.17 -6.77
C ASN A 40 -6.44 -22.34 -8.05
N THR A 41 -6.87 -22.89 -9.19
CA THR A 41 -6.69 -22.23 -10.50
C THR A 41 -7.33 -20.85 -10.55
N GLY A 42 -8.52 -20.67 -9.97
CA GLY A 42 -9.20 -19.37 -9.91
C GLY A 42 -8.43 -18.33 -9.09
N LEU A 43 -7.77 -18.77 -8.02
CA LEU A 43 -6.94 -17.92 -7.17
C LEU A 43 -5.64 -17.50 -7.85
N ILE A 44 -5.02 -18.39 -8.61
CA ILE A 44 -3.82 -18.09 -9.41
C ILE A 44 -4.15 -17.07 -10.50
N VAL A 45 -5.26 -17.26 -11.23
CA VAL A 45 -5.72 -16.30 -12.25
C VAL A 45 -6.04 -14.95 -11.61
N SER A 46 -6.75 -14.94 -10.48
CA SER A 46 -7.07 -13.71 -9.75
C SER A 46 -5.82 -13.02 -9.21
N PHE A 47 -4.81 -13.77 -8.78
CA PHE A 47 -3.53 -13.24 -8.31
C PHE A 47 -2.82 -12.52 -9.46
N ILE A 48 -2.69 -13.15 -10.62
CA ILE A 48 -2.02 -12.55 -11.79
C ILE A 48 -2.72 -11.26 -12.22
N ILE A 49 -4.05 -11.26 -12.30
CA ILE A 49 -4.80 -10.08 -12.70
C ILE A 49 -4.65 -8.96 -11.65
N THR A 50 -4.90 -9.27 -10.38
CA THR A 50 -4.98 -8.26 -9.32
C THR A 50 -3.60 -7.73 -8.92
N VAL A 51 -2.60 -8.59 -8.82
CA VAL A 51 -1.25 -8.23 -8.35
C VAL A 51 -0.41 -7.63 -9.47
N THR A 52 -0.72 -7.94 -10.74
CA THR A 52 0.08 -7.47 -11.88
C THR A 52 -0.69 -6.53 -12.79
N LEU A 53 -1.77 -6.98 -13.44
CA LEU A 53 -2.43 -6.19 -14.48
C LEU A 53 -3.08 -4.91 -13.93
N VAL A 54 -3.78 -5.01 -12.80
CA VAL A 54 -4.43 -3.86 -12.15
C VAL A 54 -3.43 -2.75 -11.81
N PRO A 55 -2.37 -2.99 -11.01
CA PRO A 55 -1.37 -1.97 -10.71
C PRO A 55 -0.63 -1.41 -11.93
N ILE A 56 -0.44 -2.19 -13.01
CA ILE A 56 0.13 -1.65 -14.27
C ILE A 56 -0.81 -0.61 -14.87
N VAL A 57 -2.09 -0.94 -15.00
CA VAL A 57 -3.09 -0.06 -15.60
C VAL A 57 -3.28 1.18 -14.73
N GLU A 58 -3.42 0.99 -13.42
CA GLU A 58 -3.60 2.08 -12.46
C GLU A 58 -2.41 3.02 -12.41
N GLU A 59 -1.18 2.51 -12.25
CA GLU A 59 0.00 3.38 -12.18
C GLU A 59 0.30 4.05 -13.52
N THR A 60 0.00 3.40 -14.64
CA THR A 60 0.05 4.07 -15.94
C THR A 60 -0.92 5.24 -15.90
N PHE A 61 -2.22 5.00 -15.79
CA PHE A 61 -3.25 6.03 -15.88
C PHE A 61 -3.08 7.15 -14.84
N TRP A 62 -2.95 6.80 -13.56
CA TRP A 62 -2.92 7.77 -12.48
C TRP A 62 -1.58 8.51 -12.37
N ARG A 63 -0.44 7.87 -12.64
CA ARG A 63 0.87 8.56 -12.56
C ARG A 63 1.27 9.18 -13.87
N LYS A 64 1.32 8.40 -14.94
CA LYS A 64 1.86 8.87 -16.22
C LYS A 64 0.92 9.86 -16.89
N GLN A 65 -0.38 9.58 -16.92
CA GLN A 65 -1.37 10.47 -17.53
C GLN A 65 -1.83 11.54 -16.55
N VAL A 66 -2.57 11.18 -15.50
CA VAL A 66 -3.23 12.18 -14.62
C VAL A 66 -2.21 13.05 -13.89
N LEU A 67 -1.33 12.47 -13.08
CA LEU A 67 -0.31 13.23 -12.35
C LEU A 67 0.68 13.90 -13.31
N GLY A 68 1.10 13.21 -14.38
CA GLY A 68 1.97 13.78 -15.41
C GLY A 68 1.40 15.03 -16.08
N MET A 69 0.09 15.08 -16.33
CA MET A 69 -0.60 16.26 -16.85
C MET A 69 -0.72 17.37 -15.79
N LEU A 70 -1.06 17.02 -14.55
CA LEU A 70 -1.19 17.99 -13.46
C LEU A 70 0.15 18.68 -13.14
N LEU A 71 1.26 17.94 -13.20
CA LEU A 71 2.61 18.47 -13.00
C LEU A 71 3.03 19.51 -14.06
N LYS A 72 2.40 19.52 -15.24
CA LYS A 72 2.64 20.54 -16.28
C LYS A 72 1.88 21.84 -16.01
N LYS A 73 0.84 21.81 -15.18
CA LYS A 73 -0.10 22.93 -14.99
C LYS A 73 -0.10 23.50 -13.57
N THR A 74 0.45 22.77 -12.60
CA THR A 74 0.35 23.09 -11.17
C THR A 74 1.63 22.74 -10.41
N SER A 75 1.75 23.19 -9.17
CA SER A 75 2.89 22.84 -8.32
C SER A 75 2.89 21.33 -7.99
N PRO A 76 4.06 20.71 -7.77
CA PRO A 76 4.16 19.29 -7.47
C PRO A 76 3.30 18.83 -6.29
N PHE A 77 3.25 19.64 -5.24
CA PHE A 77 2.44 19.35 -4.05
C PHE A 77 0.95 19.26 -4.39
N VAL A 78 0.42 20.26 -5.11
CA VAL A 78 -0.99 20.30 -5.52
C VAL A 78 -1.31 19.17 -6.50
N ALA A 79 -0.43 18.92 -7.47
CA ALA A 79 -0.60 17.85 -8.45
C ALA A 79 -0.70 16.47 -7.79
N ILE A 80 0.17 16.18 -6.82
CA ILE A 80 0.16 14.92 -6.07
C ILE A 80 -1.13 14.79 -5.26
N ILE A 81 -1.55 15.82 -4.53
CA ILE A 81 -2.78 15.77 -3.74
C ILE A 81 -3.99 15.50 -4.63
N ILE A 82 -4.18 16.27 -5.70
CA ILE A 82 -5.33 16.11 -6.61
C ILE A 82 -5.33 14.71 -7.23
N SER A 83 -4.20 14.25 -7.75
CA SER A 83 -4.11 12.90 -8.32
C SER A 83 -4.42 11.81 -7.30
N SER A 84 -4.05 12.00 -6.03
CA SER A 84 -4.27 11.01 -4.97
C SER A 84 -5.74 10.96 -4.52
N VAL A 85 -6.40 12.12 -4.47
CA VAL A 85 -7.85 12.21 -4.20
C VAL A 85 -8.64 11.52 -5.31
N LEU A 86 -8.31 11.82 -6.58
CA LEU A 86 -8.99 11.20 -7.73
C LEU A 86 -8.79 9.68 -7.76
N PHE A 87 -7.57 9.21 -7.47
CA PHE A 87 -7.25 7.79 -7.33
C PHE A 87 -8.12 7.12 -6.26
N ALA A 88 -8.19 7.71 -5.05
CA ALA A 88 -8.97 7.15 -3.95
C ALA A 88 -10.48 7.10 -4.26
N PHE A 89 -11.03 8.16 -4.87
CA PHE A 89 -12.45 8.18 -5.25
C PHE A 89 -12.81 7.17 -6.36
N ALA A 90 -11.89 6.88 -7.27
CA ALA A 90 -12.13 5.92 -8.36
C ALA A 90 -12.38 4.49 -7.87
N HIS A 91 -12.04 4.17 -6.62
CA HIS A 91 -12.30 2.86 -6.01
C HIS A 91 -13.72 2.70 -5.47
N LEU A 92 -14.52 3.78 -5.46
CA LEU A 92 -15.97 3.77 -5.14
C LEU A 92 -16.31 3.19 -3.75
N LYS A 93 -15.35 3.17 -2.83
CA LYS A 93 -15.52 2.67 -1.46
C LYS A 93 -15.01 3.70 -0.46
N PHE A 94 -15.95 4.38 0.19
CA PHE A 94 -15.61 5.46 1.11
C PHE A 94 -14.81 4.98 2.34
N THR A 95 -15.07 3.77 2.83
CA THR A 95 -14.31 3.16 3.93
C THR A 95 -12.83 2.99 3.59
N GLU A 96 -12.49 2.72 2.33
CA GLU A 96 -11.11 2.54 1.91
C GLU A 96 -10.42 3.86 1.51
N PHE A 97 -11.17 4.97 1.47
CA PHE A 97 -10.70 6.26 0.94
C PHE A 97 -9.44 6.77 1.64
N GLY A 98 -9.43 6.83 2.97
CA GLY A 98 -8.31 7.39 3.73
C GLY A 98 -7.01 6.64 3.46
N PHE A 99 -7.09 5.32 3.46
CA PHE A 99 -5.99 4.42 3.13
C PHE A 99 -5.52 4.58 1.67
N LEU A 100 -6.43 4.56 0.70
CA LEU A 100 -6.10 4.67 -0.72
C LEU A 100 -5.51 6.05 -1.06
N PHE A 101 -5.97 7.10 -0.37
CA PHE A 101 -5.44 8.44 -0.51
C PHE A 101 -3.97 8.50 -0.05
N ILE A 102 -3.62 7.90 1.09
CA ILE A 102 -2.24 7.84 1.59
C ILE A 102 -1.32 7.10 0.61
N TRP A 103 -1.77 5.97 0.05
CA TRP A 103 -1.01 5.28 -1.00
C TRP A 103 -0.87 6.11 -2.26
N GLY A 104 -1.94 6.79 -2.68
CA GLY A 104 -1.91 7.73 -3.79
C GLY A 104 -0.83 8.81 -3.60
N LEU A 105 -0.73 9.38 -2.39
CA LEU A 105 0.28 10.38 -2.05
C LEU A 105 1.69 9.80 -2.17
N LEU A 106 1.92 8.60 -1.63
CA LEU A 106 3.21 7.93 -1.65
C LEU A 106 3.66 7.59 -3.08
N PHE A 107 2.79 6.94 -3.86
CA PHE A 107 3.04 6.60 -5.26
C PHE A 107 3.28 7.86 -6.10
N GLY A 108 2.45 8.90 -5.92
CA GLY A 108 2.60 10.18 -6.60
C GLY A 108 3.92 10.88 -6.28
N PHE A 109 4.34 10.86 -5.01
CA PHE A 109 5.62 11.42 -4.59
C PHE A 109 6.82 10.67 -5.20
N ILE A 110 6.79 9.33 -5.18
CA ILE A 110 7.85 8.50 -5.78
C ILE A 110 7.95 8.75 -7.27
N PHE A 111 6.83 8.78 -8.00
CA PHE A 111 6.83 9.12 -9.42
C PHE A 111 7.38 10.54 -9.67
N TYR A 112 6.97 11.53 -8.86
CA TYR A 112 7.45 12.89 -9.00
C TYR A 112 8.98 13.01 -8.82
N LYS A 113 9.54 12.31 -7.82
CA LYS A 113 10.98 12.35 -7.53
C LYS A 113 11.82 11.53 -8.51
N THR A 114 11.36 10.34 -8.87
CA THR A 114 12.13 9.41 -9.71
C THR A 114 11.91 9.60 -11.21
N LYS A 115 10.83 10.29 -11.60
CA LYS A 115 10.35 10.43 -12.99
C LYS A 115 10.12 9.10 -13.71
N SER A 116 9.99 8.01 -12.96
CA SER A 116 9.84 6.67 -13.51
C SER A 116 8.63 5.99 -12.89
N ILE A 117 7.74 5.50 -13.77
CA ILE A 117 6.56 4.73 -13.38
C ILE A 117 6.94 3.39 -12.75
N VAL A 118 8.13 2.87 -13.07
CA VAL A 118 8.58 1.53 -12.65
C VAL A 118 8.72 1.46 -11.13
N TYR A 119 9.28 2.48 -10.49
CA TYR A 119 9.41 2.50 -9.02
C TYR A 119 8.04 2.55 -8.33
N SER A 120 7.10 3.30 -8.89
CA SER A 120 5.73 3.37 -8.40
C SER A 120 5.01 2.03 -8.57
N MET A 121 5.16 1.38 -9.72
CA MET A 121 4.61 0.05 -10.01
C MET A 121 5.17 -1.03 -9.07
N ILE A 122 6.48 -1.06 -8.83
CA ILE A 122 7.08 -2.04 -7.91
C ILE A 122 6.52 -1.88 -6.51
N LEU A 123 6.38 -0.63 -6.04
CA LEU A 123 5.82 -0.35 -4.71
C LEU A 123 4.34 -0.74 -4.65
N HIS A 124 3.58 -0.51 -5.72
CA HIS A 124 2.18 -0.90 -5.81
C HIS A 124 2.01 -2.43 -5.86
N PHE A 125 2.83 -3.15 -6.62
CA PHE A 125 2.87 -4.61 -6.61
C PHE A 125 3.14 -5.16 -5.22
N ALA A 126 4.13 -4.59 -4.51
CA ALA A 126 4.43 -5.00 -3.15
C ALA A 126 3.23 -4.80 -2.22
N ALA A 127 2.53 -3.66 -2.34
CA ALA A 127 1.34 -3.35 -1.56
C ALA A 127 0.21 -4.37 -1.82
N ILE A 128 -0.12 -4.65 -3.08
CA ILE A 128 -1.22 -5.55 -3.44
C ILE A 128 -0.86 -7.02 -3.16
N CYS A 129 0.37 -7.45 -3.43
CA CYS A 129 0.84 -8.80 -3.11
C CYS A 129 0.69 -9.09 -1.61
N SER A 130 0.97 -8.07 -0.78
CA SER A 130 0.72 -8.14 0.66
C SER A 130 -0.78 -8.28 0.96
N GLY A 131 -1.66 -7.51 0.32
CA GLY A 131 -3.10 -7.56 0.57
C GLY A 131 -3.80 -8.84 0.09
N PHE A 132 -3.36 -9.41 -1.03
CA PHE A 132 -4.04 -10.52 -1.74
C PHE A 132 -3.86 -11.89 -1.06
N LEU A 133 -2.69 -12.14 -0.48
CA LEU A 133 -2.33 -13.42 0.16
C LEU A 133 -2.97 -13.60 1.56
N THR A 134 -3.90 -12.73 1.94
CA THR A 134 -4.48 -12.71 3.29
C THR A 134 -5.99 -12.89 3.28
N GLU A 135 -6.49 -13.75 4.18
CA GLU A 135 -7.91 -13.87 4.51
C GLU A 135 -8.16 -13.61 5.99
N PHE A 136 -9.39 -13.22 6.32
CA PHE A 136 -9.79 -12.97 7.69
C PHE A 136 -10.20 -14.27 8.38
N LYS A 137 -9.47 -14.68 9.44
CA LYS A 137 -9.93 -15.68 10.41
C LYS A 137 -9.87 -15.13 11.84
N ILE A 138 -10.94 -15.36 12.59
CA ILE A 138 -11.04 -14.98 14.02
C ILE A 138 -10.39 -16.10 14.83
N GLN A 139 -9.25 -15.84 15.49
CA GLN A 139 -8.64 -16.75 16.46
C GLN A 139 -8.00 -15.97 17.61
N ASN A 140 -7.98 -16.56 18.81
CA ASN A 140 -7.27 -16.02 19.97
C ASN A 140 -5.77 -16.30 19.80
N LEU A 141 -4.93 -15.29 19.95
CA LEU A 141 -3.47 -15.38 19.79
C LEU A 141 -2.74 -15.17 21.12
N ASP A 142 -1.59 -15.82 21.23
CA ASP A 142 -0.66 -15.69 22.35
C ASP A 142 0.15 -14.38 22.27
N TYR A 143 0.43 -13.76 23.43
CA TYR A 143 1.06 -12.44 23.52
C TYR A 143 2.46 -12.38 22.90
N ILE A 144 3.21 -13.48 22.96
CA ILE A 144 4.55 -13.61 22.36
C ILE A 144 4.50 -13.45 20.84
N VAL A 145 3.46 -13.99 20.20
CA VAL A 145 3.28 -13.89 18.74
C VAL A 145 3.00 -12.43 18.34
N ILE A 146 2.24 -11.69 19.15
CA ILE A 146 1.95 -10.27 18.94
C ILE A 146 3.25 -9.44 18.98
N LEU A 147 4.12 -9.69 19.97
CA LEU A 147 5.38 -8.96 20.12
C LEU A 147 6.36 -9.19 18.94
N ILE A 148 6.48 -10.44 18.47
CA ILE A 148 7.28 -10.79 17.30
C ILE A 148 6.76 -10.06 16.05
N GLN A 149 5.44 -9.96 15.90
CA GLN A 149 4.82 -9.30 14.74
C GLN A 149 5.04 -7.78 14.72
N ILE A 150 4.88 -7.10 15.87
CA ILE A 150 5.20 -5.67 16.00
C ILE A 150 6.67 -5.41 15.64
N THR A 151 7.56 -6.32 16.01
CA THR A 151 9.00 -6.19 15.72
C THR A 151 9.28 -6.31 14.22
N ILE A 152 8.73 -7.32 13.54
CA ILE A 152 8.89 -7.51 12.09
C ILE A 152 8.27 -6.35 11.30
N PHE A 153 7.15 -5.81 11.79
CA PHE A 153 6.52 -4.63 11.25
C PHE A 153 7.43 -3.38 11.27
N LEU A 154 8.06 -3.10 12.41
CA LEU A 154 9.01 -1.98 12.54
C LEU A 154 10.21 -2.15 11.59
N ILE A 155 10.70 -3.38 11.44
CA ILE A 155 11.77 -3.72 10.48
C ILE A 155 11.32 -3.43 9.04
N CYS A 156 10.10 -3.82 8.64
CA CYS A 156 9.59 -3.56 7.29
C CYS A 156 9.42 -2.06 7.00
N ILE A 157 8.94 -1.26 7.96
CA ILE A 157 8.90 0.20 7.84
C ILE A 157 10.30 0.76 7.64
N LEU A 158 11.27 0.32 8.44
CA LEU A 158 12.66 0.79 8.33
C LEU A 158 13.27 0.45 6.97
N ILE A 159 13.05 -0.77 6.47
CA ILE A 159 13.47 -1.19 5.13
C ILE A 159 12.79 -0.32 4.07
N MET A 160 11.48 -0.11 4.15
CA MET A 160 10.75 0.73 3.20
C MET A 160 11.29 2.17 3.19
N ILE A 161 11.53 2.77 4.35
CA ILE A 161 12.13 4.11 4.47
C ILE A 161 13.54 4.12 3.86
N PHE A 162 14.36 3.10 4.13
CA PHE A 162 15.71 2.99 3.58
C PHE A 162 15.69 2.85 2.06
N THR A 163 14.82 1.98 1.52
CA THR A 163 14.65 1.79 0.07
C THR A 163 14.15 3.06 -0.60
N ILE A 164 13.18 3.77 -0.01
CA ILE A 164 12.72 5.07 -0.53
C ILE A 164 13.86 6.09 -0.52
N LYS A 165 14.62 6.20 0.57
CA LYS A 165 15.80 7.10 0.66
C LYS A 165 16.85 6.74 -0.39
N TRP A 166 17.13 5.45 -0.57
CA TRP A 166 18.09 4.96 -1.55
C TRP A 166 17.64 5.26 -2.99
N ILE A 167 16.38 4.97 -3.34
CA ILE A 167 15.80 5.28 -4.65
C ILE A 167 15.87 6.79 -4.93
N ILE A 168 15.53 7.63 -3.95
CA ILE A 168 15.62 9.09 -4.09
C ILE A 168 17.07 9.51 -4.34
N ARG A 169 18.02 8.97 -3.58
CA ARG A 169 19.45 9.28 -3.75
C ARG A 169 19.94 8.90 -5.14
N GLU A 170 19.66 7.68 -5.60
CA GLU A 170 20.09 7.17 -6.91
C GLU A 170 19.44 7.93 -8.07
N SER A 171 18.16 8.28 -7.92
CA SER A 171 17.49 9.12 -8.92
C SER A 171 18.09 10.53 -8.99
N SER A 172 18.62 11.06 -7.88
CA SER A 172 19.23 12.40 -7.83
C SER A 172 20.66 12.48 -8.38
N THR A 173 21.41 11.37 -8.36
CA THR A 173 22.76 11.28 -8.94
C THR A 173 22.72 11.20 -10.46
N LYS A 174 21.75 10.46 -11.02
CA LYS A 174 21.58 10.28 -12.47
C LYS A 174 21.22 11.55 -13.28
N TYR A 175 20.86 12.65 -12.61
CA TYR A 175 20.57 13.96 -13.23
C TYR A 175 21.63 15.03 -12.90
N ARG A 176 22.75 14.65 -12.26
CA ARG A 176 23.90 15.54 -11.98
C ARG A 176 25.13 15.27 -12.86
N GLU A 177 25.10 14.20 -13.65
CA GLU A 177 26.07 13.87 -14.70
C GLU A 177 25.48 14.25 -16.07
#